data_AF-A0A1I3GH55-F1
#
_entry.id   AF-A0A1I3GH55-F1
#
_cell.length_a   1.000
_cell.length_b   1.000
_cell.length_c   1.000
_cell.angle_alpha   90.00
_cell.angle_beta   90.00
_cell.angle_gamma   90.00
#
_symmetry.space_group_name_H-M   'P 1'
#
loop_
_entity.id
_entity.type
_entity.pdbx_description
1 polymer ?
#
loop_
_entity_poly.entity_id
_entity_poly.type
_entity_poly.pdbx_seq_one_letter_code
_entity_poly.pdbx_strand_id
1 'polypeptide(L)'
;MWKSIALVLALTGPVAAQSFDEALTLWTDGEDMAAIAAFRSLAEGGDVDAQVFLGQISTNSALWPAEIAALPRRERNQLMRAPGGLSGKSWTEVAAETSPRADAIRQSALAETRGEAIVTLLEMGETRIARTVWPAFLAQGEFAAALEIARRRDAPDAISDWGPHLDSIDLATGVATVPGPESWFPFRRLGRSPDDADLRTEGANIARGPGMTHFVDFCTESCGAEDRDLCLGAIWMLSTDNPDLAVSTPVEGLLSQADYINSPRISGDLARSLDALQFRLDQTAPPRLADVVQCAWDGVLVRRQASSSASQ
;
A
#
# COMPACT_ATOMS: atom_id res chain seq x y z
N MET A 1 -66.86 -3.69 7.58
CA MET A 1 -65.64 -4.29 8.17
C MET A 1 -64.46 -3.92 7.31
N TRP A 2 -63.74 -2.85 7.63
CA TRP A 2 -62.47 -2.51 7.00
C TRP A 2 -61.34 -2.99 7.91
N LYS A 3 -60.50 -3.90 7.39
CA LYS A 3 -59.29 -4.35 8.07
C LYS A 3 -58.20 -3.31 7.80
N SER A 4 -57.81 -2.57 8.83
CA SER A 4 -56.61 -1.73 8.81
C SER A 4 -55.38 -2.63 8.67
N ILE A 5 -54.71 -2.57 7.51
CA ILE A 5 -53.40 -3.15 7.30
C ILE A 5 -52.39 -2.12 7.83
N ALA A 6 -51.87 -2.37 9.03
CA ALA A 6 -50.72 -1.62 9.55
C ALA A 6 -49.46 -2.14 8.84
N LEU A 7 -49.02 -1.41 7.82
CA LEU A 7 -47.73 -1.65 7.17
C LEU A 7 -46.63 -1.12 8.11
N VAL A 8 -46.02 -2.02 8.88
CA VAL A 8 -44.79 -1.72 9.62
C VAL A 8 -43.66 -1.70 8.60
N LEU A 9 -43.39 -0.52 8.03
CA LEU A 9 -42.10 -0.26 7.37
C LEU A 9 -41.03 -0.26 8.47
N ALA A 10 -40.40 -1.41 8.68
CA ALA A 10 -39.12 -1.46 9.36
C ALA A 10 -38.11 -0.71 8.48
N LEU A 11 -37.89 0.57 8.79
CA LEU A 11 -36.75 1.32 8.28
C LEU A 11 -35.51 0.67 8.88
N THR A 12 -35.00 -0.38 8.23
CA THR A 12 -33.64 -0.86 8.44
C THR A 12 -32.72 0.22 7.90
N GLY A 13 -32.51 1.27 8.69
CA GLY A 13 -31.39 2.15 8.45
C GLY A 13 -30.11 1.31 8.44
N PRO A 14 -29.11 1.67 7.62
CA PRO A 14 -27.84 0.99 7.67
C PRO A 14 -27.34 1.02 9.11
N VAL A 15 -27.15 -0.17 9.69
CA VAL A 15 -26.54 -0.28 11.02
C VAL A 15 -25.13 0.23 10.84
N ALA A 16 -24.87 1.46 11.31
CA ALA A 16 -23.52 1.97 11.37
C ALA A 16 -22.69 0.97 12.19
N ALA A 17 -21.54 0.56 11.64
CA ALA A 17 -20.61 -0.30 12.36
C ALA A 17 -20.34 0.32 13.74
N GLN A 18 -20.47 -0.50 14.78
CA GLN A 18 -20.36 -0.08 16.18
C GLN A 18 -18.94 -0.29 16.71
N SER A 19 -18.10 -1.01 15.96
CA SER A 19 -16.72 -1.31 16.32
C SER A 19 -15.76 -1.16 15.13
N PHE A 20 -14.47 -1.06 15.45
CA PHE A 20 -13.40 -1.05 14.46
C PHE A 20 -13.37 -2.35 13.62
N ASP A 21 -13.59 -3.51 14.22
CA ASP A 21 -13.60 -4.81 13.52
C ASP A 21 -14.74 -4.92 12.48
N GLU A 22 -15.93 -4.38 12.81
CA GLU A 22 -17.04 -4.30 11.86
C GLU A 22 -16.71 -3.36 10.69
N ALA A 23 -16.04 -2.23 10.97
CA ALA A 23 -15.57 -1.31 9.94
C ALA A 23 -14.47 -1.94 9.05
N LEU A 24 -13.56 -2.72 9.64
CA LEU A 24 -12.57 -3.50 8.90
C LEU A 24 -13.23 -4.55 7.99
N THR A 25 -14.26 -5.23 8.48
CA THR A 25 -15.01 -6.21 7.68
C THR A 25 -15.62 -5.55 6.45
N LEU A 26 -16.32 -4.42 6.63
CA LEU A 26 -16.83 -3.62 5.51
C LEU A 26 -15.70 -3.22 4.54
N TRP A 27 -14.54 -2.82 5.06
CA TRP A 27 -13.40 -2.42 4.24
C TRP A 27 -12.85 -3.57 3.39
N THR A 28 -12.65 -4.74 3.98
CA THR A 28 -12.12 -5.94 3.31
C THR A 28 -13.13 -6.55 2.33
N ASP A 29 -14.42 -6.39 2.59
CA ASP A 29 -15.50 -6.84 1.70
C ASP A 29 -15.71 -5.92 0.50
N GLY A 30 -15.04 -4.76 0.46
CA GLY A 30 -15.16 -3.77 -0.62
C GLY A 30 -16.36 -2.82 -0.49
N GLU A 31 -16.97 -2.75 0.70
CA GLU A 31 -18.06 -1.83 1.04
C GLU A 31 -17.50 -0.44 1.39
N ASP A 32 -16.72 0.14 0.49
CA ASP A 32 -15.78 1.25 0.75
C ASP A 32 -16.43 2.49 1.37
N MET A 33 -17.57 2.91 0.84
CA MET A 33 -18.30 4.08 1.35
C MET A 33 -18.83 3.84 2.77
N ALA A 34 -19.35 2.63 3.04
CA ALA A 34 -19.85 2.25 4.35
C ALA A 34 -18.69 2.13 5.35
N ALA A 35 -17.58 1.51 4.94
CA ALA A 35 -16.36 1.38 5.74
C ALA A 35 -15.76 2.74 6.10
N ILE A 36 -15.58 3.64 5.13
CA ILE A 36 -15.04 5.00 5.38
C ILE A 36 -15.96 5.80 6.30
N ALA A 37 -17.28 5.71 6.11
CA ALA A 37 -18.23 6.37 7.01
C ALA A 37 -18.17 5.80 8.44
N ALA A 38 -18.04 4.49 8.58
CA ALA A 38 -17.85 3.81 9.86
C ALA A 38 -16.56 4.24 10.55
N PHE A 39 -15.41 4.14 9.88
CA PHE A 39 -14.13 4.61 10.42
C PHE A 39 -14.17 6.08 10.82
N ARG A 40 -14.82 6.92 10.02
CA ARG A 40 -14.97 8.33 10.36
C ARG A 40 -15.77 8.51 11.66
N SER A 41 -16.90 7.84 11.79
CA SER A 41 -17.74 7.92 13.00
C SER A 41 -16.97 7.47 14.24
N LEU A 42 -16.21 6.38 14.14
CA LEU A 42 -15.35 5.87 15.21
C LEU A 42 -14.23 6.86 15.55
N ALA A 43 -13.56 7.41 14.53
CA ALA A 43 -12.48 8.38 14.68
C ALA A 43 -12.96 9.68 15.36
N GLU A 44 -14.14 10.18 14.97
CA GLU A 44 -14.83 11.32 15.62
C GLU A 44 -15.22 10.99 17.07
N GLY A 45 -15.54 9.72 17.36
CA GLY A 45 -15.78 9.19 18.71
C GLY A 45 -14.53 8.98 19.56
N GLY A 46 -13.33 9.23 19.02
CA GLY A 46 -12.06 9.09 19.73
C GLY A 46 -11.42 7.69 19.64
N ASP A 47 -11.93 6.81 18.78
CA ASP A 47 -11.29 5.51 18.51
C ASP A 47 -9.95 5.72 17.79
N VAL A 48 -8.86 5.46 18.50
CA VAL A 48 -7.49 5.69 18.03
C VAL A 48 -7.16 4.84 16.81
N ASP A 49 -7.59 3.59 16.76
CA ASP A 49 -7.26 2.68 15.67
C ASP A 49 -7.97 3.12 14.38
N ALA A 50 -9.24 3.53 14.48
CA ALA A 50 -9.97 4.15 13.37
C ALA A 50 -9.29 5.44 12.89
N GLN A 51 -8.77 6.27 13.80
CA GLN A 51 -8.03 7.48 13.42
C GLN A 51 -6.74 7.15 12.65
N VAL A 52 -5.94 6.18 13.13
CA VAL A 52 -4.72 5.79 12.43
C VAL A 52 -5.05 5.21 11.06
N PHE A 53 -5.99 4.26 11.00
CA PHE A 53 -6.36 3.55 9.77
C PHE A 53 -6.92 4.51 8.71
N LEU A 54 -7.91 5.33 9.06
CA LEU A 54 -8.49 6.34 8.16
C LEU A 54 -7.46 7.39 7.73
N GLY A 55 -6.56 7.77 8.64
CA GLY A 55 -5.44 8.65 8.34
C GLY A 55 -4.54 8.10 7.23
N GLN A 56 -4.19 6.81 7.29
CA GLN A 56 -3.39 6.14 6.26
C GLN A 56 -4.15 5.95 4.93
N ILE A 57 -5.44 5.64 4.97
CA ILE A 57 -6.28 5.63 3.76
C ILE A 57 -6.22 7.01 3.10
N SER A 58 -6.33 8.09 3.87
CA SER A 58 -6.38 9.46 3.35
C SER A 58 -5.10 9.95 2.67
N THR A 59 -3.97 9.25 2.82
CA THR A 59 -2.68 9.63 2.22
C THR A 59 -2.29 8.77 1.03
N ASN A 60 -2.96 7.63 0.82
CA ASN A 60 -2.67 6.70 -0.27
C ASN A 60 -3.86 6.61 -1.24
N SER A 61 -3.78 7.34 -2.35
CA SER A 61 -4.86 7.35 -3.34
C SER A 61 -5.07 6.02 -4.07
N ALA A 62 -4.11 5.09 -4.01
CA ALA A 62 -4.32 3.74 -4.55
C ALA A 62 -5.39 2.96 -3.78
N LEU A 63 -5.67 3.35 -2.53
CA LEU A 63 -6.72 2.77 -1.70
C LEU A 63 -8.10 3.39 -1.97
N TRP A 64 -8.19 4.43 -2.80
CA TRP A 64 -9.45 5.13 -3.04
C TRP A 64 -10.19 4.48 -4.21
N PRO A 65 -11.38 3.91 -4.00
CA PRO A 65 -12.20 3.45 -5.12
C PRO A 65 -12.65 4.64 -5.98
N ALA A 66 -13.22 4.35 -7.14
CA ALA A 66 -13.56 5.37 -8.13
C ALA A 66 -14.53 6.41 -7.59
N GLU A 67 -15.48 5.99 -6.74
CA GLU A 67 -16.49 6.81 -6.09
C GLU A 67 -15.81 7.88 -5.21
N ILE A 68 -14.88 7.46 -4.34
CA ILE A 68 -14.12 8.37 -3.47
C ILE A 68 -13.18 9.27 -4.28
N ALA A 69 -12.53 8.73 -5.30
CA ALA A 69 -11.63 9.48 -6.17
C ALA A 69 -12.37 10.59 -6.93
N ALA A 70 -13.61 10.33 -7.35
CA ALA A 70 -14.47 11.26 -8.08
C ALA A 70 -15.05 12.39 -7.21
N LEU A 71 -15.07 12.23 -5.87
CA LEU A 71 -15.57 13.26 -4.97
C LEU A 71 -14.76 14.57 -5.11
N PRO A 72 -15.41 15.74 -5.05
CA PRO A 72 -14.73 17.00 -4.87
C PRO A 72 -13.79 16.94 -3.66
N ARG A 73 -12.60 17.55 -3.77
CA ARG A 73 -11.59 17.55 -2.70
C ARG A 73 -12.17 17.91 -1.33
N ARG A 74 -13.12 18.87 -1.28
CA ARG A 74 -13.78 19.28 -0.04
C ARG A 74 -14.60 18.15 0.59
N GLU A 75 -15.39 17.43 -0.20
CA GLU A 75 -16.22 16.31 0.28
C GLU A 75 -15.34 15.13 0.70
N ARG A 76 -14.32 14.80 -0.10
CA ARG A 76 -13.35 13.77 0.25
C ARG A 76 -12.61 14.10 1.56
N ASN A 77 -12.20 15.35 1.76
CA ASN A 77 -11.59 15.78 3.01
C ASN A 77 -12.56 15.72 4.19
N GLN A 78 -13.84 16.07 3.98
CA GLN A 78 -14.85 15.90 5.03
C GLN A 78 -14.98 14.44 5.44
N LEU A 79 -14.92 13.49 4.49
CA LEU A 79 -15.01 12.06 4.80
C LEU A 79 -13.78 11.50 5.52
N MET A 80 -12.57 11.88 5.12
CA MET A 80 -11.35 11.17 5.55
C MET A 80 -10.41 11.98 6.44
N ARG A 81 -10.74 13.24 6.79
CA ARG A 81 -9.86 14.10 7.57
C ARG A 81 -10.57 14.69 8.78
N ALA A 82 -9.82 14.88 9.86
CA ALA A 82 -10.32 15.52 11.06
C ALA A 82 -10.62 17.00 10.79
N PRO A 83 -11.60 17.60 11.49
CA PRO A 83 -11.84 19.04 11.42
C PRO A 83 -10.59 19.86 11.76
N GLY A 84 -10.31 20.90 10.97
CA GLY A 84 -9.21 21.85 11.24
C GLY A 84 -8.55 22.39 9.96
N GLY A 85 -8.32 23.71 9.90
CA GLY A 85 -7.70 24.36 8.74
C GLY A 85 -8.51 24.24 7.43
N LEU A 86 -7.95 24.68 6.30
CA LEU A 86 -8.63 24.67 4.99
C LEU A 86 -8.74 23.26 4.37
N SER A 87 -7.84 22.33 4.73
CA SER A 87 -7.80 20.98 4.17
C SER A 87 -8.15 19.88 5.18
N GLY A 88 -8.52 20.18 6.42
CA GLY A 88 -8.64 19.17 7.47
C GLY A 88 -7.28 18.71 8.00
N LYS A 89 -7.24 18.28 9.26
CA LYS A 89 -6.06 17.65 9.88
C LYS A 89 -6.00 16.15 9.53
N SER A 90 -4.81 15.57 9.51
CA SER A 90 -4.68 14.11 9.36
C SER A 90 -5.23 13.44 10.61
N TRP A 91 -6.01 12.37 10.47
CA TRP A 91 -6.41 11.59 11.65
C TRP A 91 -5.21 10.92 12.33
N THR A 92 -4.15 10.56 11.60
CA THR A 92 -2.90 10.08 12.20
C THR A 92 -2.22 11.17 13.04
N GLU A 93 -2.35 12.46 12.67
CA GLU A 93 -1.84 13.57 13.48
C GLU A 93 -2.63 13.75 14.77
N VAL A 94 -3.96 13.59 14.72
CA VAL A 94 -4.81 13.61 15.92
C VAL A 94 -4.47 12.44 16.85
N ALA A 95 -4.36 11.23 16.30
CA ALA A 95 -4.03 10.03 17.06
C ALA A 95 -2.63 10.07 17.69
N ALA A 96 -1.67 10.80 17.09
CA ALA A 96 -0.30 10.91 17.60
C ALA A 96 -0.21 11.54 18.99
N GLU A 97 -1.24 12.28 19.42
CA GLU A 97 -1.29 12.85 20.78
C GLU A 97 -1.41 11.77 21.86
N THR A 98 -1.96 10.60 21.53
CA THR A 98 -2.26 9.54 22.51
C THR A 98 -1.79 8.14 22.09
N SER A 99 -1.30 7.96 20.85
CA SER A 99 -0.90 6.68 20.30
C SER A 99 0.57 6.68 19.89
N PRO A 100 1.41 5.84 20.54
CA PRO A 100 2.81 5.66 20.14
C PRO A 100 2.95 5.22 18.68
N ARG A 101 2.04 4.37 18.19
CA ARG A 101 2.01 3.96 16.77
C ARG A 101 1.80 5.15 15.87
N ALA A 102 0.75 5.94 16.12
CA ALA A 102 0.45 7.10 15.27
C ALA A 102 1.56 8.15 15.30
N ASP A 103 2.18 8.37 16.46
CA ASP A 103 3.34 9.26 16.57
C ASP A 103 4.53 8.74 15.76
N ALA A 104 4.88 7.46 15.88
CA ALA A 104 5.96 6.86 15.11
C ALA A 104 5.68 6.93 13.58
N ILE A 105 4.44 6.69 13.14
CA ILE A 105 4.04 6.89 11.73
C ILE A 105 4.31 8.34 11.30
N ARG A 106 3.88 9.32 12.11
CA ARG A 106 4.09 10.75 11.82
C ARG A 106 5.58 11.10 11.76
N GLN A 107 6.37 10.61 12.70
CA GLN A 107 7.81 10.86 12.81
C GLN A 107 8.59 10.20 11.67
N SER A 108 8.13 9.07 11.14
CA SER A 108 8.77 8.40 9.99
C SER A 108 8.85 9.27 8.71
N ALA A 109 8.01 10.31 8.62
CA ALA A 109 8.06 11.27 7.52
C ALA A 109 9.15 12.34 7.68
N LEU A 110 9.74 12.52 8.86
CA LEU A 110 10.73 13.56 9.18
C LEU A 110 12.13 12.97 9.17
N ALA A 111 13.05 13.55 8.40
CA ALA A 111 14.40 12.99 8.23
C ALA A 111 15.15 12.85 9.57
N GLU A 112 14.98 13.80 10.48
CA GLU A 112 15.68 13.86 11.77
C GLU A 112 15.27 12.74 12.73
N THR A 113 14.02 12.27 12.65
CA THR A 113 13.45 11.28 13.59
C THR A 113 13.07 9.96 12.90
N ARG A 114 13.26 9.85 11.58
CA ARG A 114 12.85 8.68 10.79
C ARG A 114 13.46 7.38 11.29
N GLY A 115 14.76 7.36 11.58
CA GLY A 115 15.47 6.15 12.04
C GLY A 115 14.81 5.52 13.27
N GLU A 116 14.72 6.28 14.35
CA GLU A 116 14.11 5.87 15.62
C GLU A 116 12.62 5.51 15.45
N ALA A 117 11.90 6.27 14.63
CA ALA A 117 10.50 6.00 14.33
C ALA A 117 10.30 4.66 13.61
N ILE A 118 11.16 4.30 12.66
CA ILE A 118 11.09 3.00 11.97
C ILE A 118 11.45 1.86 12.91
N VAL A 119 12.44 2.02 13.79
CA VAL A 119 12.74 1.02 14.83
C VAL A 119 11.50 0.76 15.70
N THR A 120 10.84 1.83 16.15
CA THR A 120 9.60 1.75 16.95
C THR A 120 8.47 1.06 16.19
N LEU A 121 8.32 1.34 14.89
CA LEU A 121 7.29 0.74 14.05
C LEU A 121 7.53 -0.75 13.81
N LEU A 122 8.79 -1.17 13.58
CA LEU A 122 9.13 -2.58 13.44
C LEU A 122 8.79 -3.38 14.71
N GLU A 123 9.06 -2.82 15.89
CA GLU A 123 8.69 -3.44 17.18
C GLU A 123 7.18 -3.63 17.34
N MET A 124 6.38 -2.79 16.68
CA MET A 124 4.91 -2.89 16.64
C MET A 124 4.38 -3.76 15.50
N GLY A 125 5.26 -4.38 14.69
CA GLY A 125 4.90 -5.18 13.52
C GLY A 125 4.55 -4.36 12.28
N GLU A 126 4.85 -3.06 12.23
CA GLU A 126 4.55 -2.17 11.10
C GLU A 126 5.69 -2.19 10.06
N THR A 127 5.82 -3.30 9.35
CA THR A 127 6.90 -3.51 8.37
C THR A 127 6.67 -2.75 7.06
N ARG A 128 5.42 -2.52 6.66
CA ARG A 128 5.07 -1.76 5.45
C ARG A 128 5.76 -0.39 5.40
N ILE A 129 5.71 0.34 6.52
CA ILE A 129 6.24 1.70 6.56
C ILE A 129 7.76 1.68 6.43
N ALA A 130 8.43 0.73 7.11
CA ALA A 130 9.85 0.49 6.94
C ALA A 130 10.20 0.26 5.46
N ARG A 131 9.47 -0.62 4.76
CA ARG A 131 9.66 -0.88 3.32
C ARG A 131 9.44 0.37 2.47
N THR A 132 8.45 1.19 2.82
CA THR A 132 8.08 2.40 2.07
C THR A 132 9.15 3.50 2.18
N VAL A 133 9.74 3.68 3.35
CA VAL A 133 10.74 4.74 3.58
C VAL A 133 12.17 4.27 3.38
N TRP A 134 12.41 2.95 3.32
CA TRP A 134 13.72 2.36 3.06
C TRP A 134 14.47 3.04 1.91
N PRO A 135 13.80 3.35 0.78
CA PRO A 135 14.47 4.08 -0.28
C PRO A 135 15.04 5.44 0.06
N ALA A 136 14.38 6.17 0.96
CA ALA A 136 14.82 7.49 1.37
C ALA A 136 16.13 7.40 2.17
N PHE A 137 16.28 6.40 3.07
CA PHE A 137 17.52 6.22 3.83
C PHE A 137 18.73 6.06 2.92
N LEU A 138 18.62 5.18 1.92
CA LEU A 138 19.71 4.91 0.99
C LEU A 138 20.01 6.11 0.09
N ALA A 139 18.97 6.76 -0.45
CA ALA A 139 19.12 7.90 -1.35
C ALA A 139 19.68 9.15 -0.64
N GLN A 140 19.39 9.32 0.66
CA GLN A 140 19.82 10.47 1.45
C GLN A 140 21.15 10.21 2.18
N GLY A 141 21.73 9.02 2.06
CA GLY A 141 22.98 8.65 2.72
C GLY A 141 22.86 8.48 4.23
N GLU A 142 21.66 8.19 4.74
CA GLU A 142 21.37 7.95 6.16
C GLU A 142 21.81 6.53 6.58
N PHE A 143 23.02 6.11 6.19
CA PHE A 143 23.49 4.73 6.27
C PHE A 143 23.59 4.19 7.70
N ALA A 144 23.86 5.04 8.68
CA ALA A 144 23.91 4.62 10.09
C ALA A 144 22.53 4.13 10.58
N ALA A 145 21.48 4.91 10.31
CA ALA A 145 20.10 4.52 10.64
C ALA A 145 19.65 3.32 9.80
N ALA A 146 20.00 3.28 8.51
CA ALA A 146 19.73 2.13 7.66
C ALA A 146 20.34 0.83 8.22
N LEU A 147 21.60 0.88 8.66
CA LEU A 147 22.30 -0.27 9.22
C LEU A 147 21.68 -0.75 10.53
N GLU A 148 21.29 0.18 11.41
CA GLU A 148 20.57 -0.16 12.64
C GLU A 148 19.27 -0.91 12.35
N ILE A 149 18.47 -0.39 11.42
CA ILE A 149 17.21 -1.00 11.00
C ILE A 149 17.47 -2.38 10.38
N ALA A 150 18.42 -2.52 9.45
CA ALA A 150 18.73 -3.79 8.79
C ALA A 150 19.22 -4.89 9.74
N ARG A 151 19.80 -4.53 10.89
CA ARG A 151 20.26 -5.49 11.91
C ARG A 151 19.17 -5.96 12.85
N ARG A 152 17.98 -5.36 12.79
CA ARG A 152 16.89 -5.77 13.65
C ARG A 152 16.37 -7.14 13.27
N ARG A 153 15.95 -7.91 14.29
CA ARG A 153 15.38 -9.26 14.10
C ARG A 153 14.03 -9.24 13.40
N ASP A 154 13.28 -8.16 13.56
CA ASP A 154 11.96 -7.94 12.97
C ASP A 154 12.01 -7.09 11.69
N ALA A 155 13.22 -6.80 11.17
CA ALA A 155 13.35 -6.19 9.86
C ALA A 155 12.89 -7.17 8.77
N PRO A 156 12.12 -6.72 7.76
CA PRO A 156 11.81 -7.54 6.59
C PRO A 156 13.07 -8.01 5.87
N ASP A 157 13.02 -9.20 5.28
CA ASP A 157 14.15 -9.78 4.53
C ASP A 157 14.73 -8.80 3.50
N ALA A 158 13.86 -8.11 2.75
CA ALA A 158 14.24 -7.09 1.78
C ALA A 158 15.07 -5.92 2.35
N ILE A 159 15.00 -5.70 3.66
CA ILE A 159 15.78 -4.71 4.40
C ILE A 159 16.97 -5.38 5.10
N SER A 160 16.80 -6.52 5.76
CA SER A 160 17.89 -7.18 6.50
C SER A 160 19.01 -7.68 5.59
N ASP A 161 18.70 -8.06 4.36
CA ASP A 161 19.69 -8.51 3.36
C ASP A 161 20.71 -7.41 3.00
N TRP A 162 20.42 -6.15 3.30
CA TRP A 162 21.35 -5.04 3.15
C TRP A 162 22.43 -4.95 4.22
N GLY A 163 22.26 -5.63 5.36
CA GLY A 163 23.16 -5.54 6.51
C GLY A 163 24.65 -5.66 6.13
N PRO A 164 25.07 -6.73 5.42
CA PRO A 164 26.46 -6.90 5.01
C PRO A 164 27.01 -5.78 4.12
N HIS A 165 26.18 -5.22 3.23
CA HIS A 165 26.61 -4.10 2.39
C HIS A 165 26.76 -2.83 3.20
N LEU A 166 25.76 -2.50 4.02
CA LEU A 166 25.76 -1.31 4.86
C LEU A 166 26.94 -1.32 5.84
N ASP A 167 27.31 -2.49 6.36
CA ASP A 167 28.50 -2.69 7.19
C ASP A 167 29.82 -2.40 6.45
N SER A 168 29.81 -2.51 5.13
CA SER A 168 30.97 -2.26 4.29
C SER A 168 31.15 -0.78 3.92
N ILE A 169 30.16 0.07 4.23
CA ILE A 169 30.16 1.50 3.93
C ILE A 169 31.02 2.24 4.95
N ASP A 170 32.04 2.93 4.48
CA ASP A 170 32.72 3.95 5.27
C ASP A 170 31.78 5.15 5.44
N LEU A 171 31.23 5.33 6.64
CA LEU A 171 30.27 6.40 6.95
C LEU A 171 30.84 7.82 6.74
N ALA A 172 32.18 8.00 6.75
CA ALA A 172 32.79 9.30 6.51
C ALA A 172 32.80 9.67 5.01
N THR A 173 32.89 8.67 4.13
CA THR A 173 33.03 8.86 2.68
C THR A 173 31.80 8.42 1.89
N GLY A 174 30.91 7.64 2.50
CA GLY A 174 29.78 6.98 1.83
C GLY A 174 30.20 5.88 0.85
N VAL A 175 31.46 5.46 0.86
CA VAL A 175 32.00 4.47 -0.09
C VAL A 175 31.88 3.07 0.51
N ALA A 176 31.22 2.16 -0.20
CA ALA A 176 31.11 0.76 0.14
C ALA A 176 32.32 -0.05 -0.34
N THR A 177 32.77 -1.02 0.47
CA THR A 177 33.84 -1.98 0.11
C THR A 177 33.29 -3.32 -0.39
N VAL A 178 32.01 -3.59 -0.17
CA VAL A 178 31.27 -4.74 -0.72
C VAL A 178 30.15 -4.19 -1.61
N PRO A 179 29.83 -4.81 -2.76
CA PRO A 179 28.66 -4.43 -3.53
C PRO A 179 27.37 -4.46 -2.70
N GLY A 180 26.40 -3.62 -3.05
CA GLY A 180 25.05 -3.71 -2.49
C GLY A 180 24.42 -5.06 -2.77
N PRO A 181 23.40 -5.49 -2.00
CA PRO A 181 22.55 -6.56 -2.48
C PRO A 181 22.06 -6.16 -3.87
N GLU A 182 22.23 -7.07 -4.82
CA GLU A 182 22.03 -6.80 -6.25
C GLU A 182 20.57 -6.49 -6.62
N SER A 183 19.65 -6.57 -5.66
CA SER A 183 18.20 -6.69 -5.83
C SER A 183 17.43 -5.36 -5.92
N TRP A 184 18.08 -4.22 -5.73
CA TRP A 184 17.33 -2.98 -5.45
C TRP A 184 17.19 -2.01 -6.61
N PHE A 185 17.97 -2.23 -7.67
CA PHE A 185 17.74 -1.66 -8.98
C PHE A 185 18.33 -2.62 -10.03
N PRO A 186 17.67 -3.73 -10.35
CA PRO A 186 18.08 -4.63 -11.42
C PRO A 186 18.11 -3.90 -12.77
N PHE A 187 17.40 -2.78 -12.93
CA PHE A 187 17.60 -1.93 -14.11
C PHE A 187 18.93 -1.18 -14.10
N ARG A 188 19.47 -0.82 -12.92
CA ARG A 188 20.89 -0.44 -12.82
C ARG A 188 21.80 -1.64 -13.06
N ARG A 189 21.42 -2.86 -12.65
CA ARG A 189 22.20 -4.10 -12.88
C ARG A 189 22.43 -4.34 -14.38
N LEU A 190 21.39 -4.16 -15.19
CA LEU A 190 21.48 -4.36 -16.62
C LEU A 190 22.31 -3.26 -17.32
N GLY A 191 22.41 -2.07 -16.72
CA GLY A 191 22.94 -0.88 -17.41
C GLY A 191 22.15 -0.53 -18.67
N ARG A 192 20.97 -1.16 -18.85
CA ARG A 192 20.05 -1.06 -19.97
C ARG A 192 18.62 -1.31 -19.48
N SER A 193 17.65 -0.91 -20.28
CA SER A 193 16.26 -1.30 -20.08
C SER A 193 16.14 -2.83 -20.17
N PRO A 194 15.34 -3.48 -19.30
CA PRO A 194 15.09 -4.91 -19.38
C PRO A 194 14.38 -5.23 -20.70
N ASP A 195 14.72 -6.35 -21.31
CA ASP A 195 13.95 -6.89 -22.43
C ASP A 195 12.92 -7.92 -21.93
N ASP A 196 12.07 -8.41 -22.84
CA ASP A 196 11.04 -9.39 -22.49
C ASP A 196 11.61 -10.66 -21.86
N ALA A 197 12.83 -11.09 -22.23
CA ALA A 197 13.44 -12.30 -21.69
C ALA A 197 13.91 -12.08 -20.24
N ASP A 198 14.47 -10.90 -19.94
CA ASP A 198 14.79 -10.49 -18.57
C ASP A 198 13.53 -10.48 -17.71
N LEU A 199 12.45 -9.85 -18.19
CA LEU A 199 11.18 -9.75 -17.46
C LEU A 199 10.53 -11.11 -17.24
N ARG A 200 10.53 -12.00 -18.23
CA ARG A 200 9.99 -13.37 -18.08
C ARG A 200 10.77 -14.18 -17.05
N THR A 201 12.10 -14.06 -17.06
CA THR A 201 12.95 -14.75 -16.08
C THR A 201 12.62 -14.30 -14.67
N GLU A 202 12.46 -12.99 -14.47
CA GLU A 202 12.14 -12.45 -13.15
C GLU A 202 10.71 -12.76 -12.73
N GLY A 203 9.73 -12.66 -13.63
CA GLY A 203 8.36 -13.07 -13.35
C GLY A 203 8.25 -14.54 -12.91
N ALA A 204 9.04 -15.44 -13.51
CA ALA A 204 9.12 -16.83 -13.08
C ALA A 204 9.78 -17.02 -11.70
N ASN A 205 10.68 -16.13 -11.29
CA ASN A 205 11.23 -16.11 -9.93
C ASN A 205 10.17 -15.67 -8.92
N ILE A 206 9.48 -14.58 -9.23
CA ILE A 206 8.44 -13.98 -8.38
C ILE A 206 7.26 -14.92 -8.20
N ALA A 207 6.84 -15.63 -9.26
CA ALA A 207 5.77 -16.61 -9.18
C ALA A 207 6.00 -17.70 -8.11
N ARG A 208 7.25 -17.89 -7.67
CA ARG A 208 7.65 -18.86 -6.62
C ARG A 208 7.83 -18.21 -5.24
N GLY A 209 7.77 -16.88 -5.16
CA GLY A 209 7.93 -16.12 -3.93
C GLY A 209 6.70 -16.23 -3.01
N PRO A 210 6.90 -16.20 -1.69
CA PRO A 210 5.79 -16.11 -0.74
C PRO A 210 5.00 -14.81 -0.94
N GLY A 211 3.68 -14.85 -0.74
CA GLY A 211 2.82 -13.67 -0.84
C GLY A 211 2.45 -13.23 -2.26
N MET A 212 3.00 -13.87 -3.30
CA MET A 212 2.82 -13.42 -4.70
C MET A 212 1.56 -13.95 -5.39
N THR A 213 0.74 -14.76 -4.71
CA THR A 213 -0.44 -15.43 -5.30
C THR A 213 -1.38 -14.45 -5.99
N HIS A 214 -1.67 -13.30 -5.39
CA HIS A 214 -2.59 -12.31 -5.96
C HIS A 214 -2.08 -11.68 -7.27
N PHE A 215 -0.76 -11.51 -7.44
CA PHE A 215 -0.17 -11.09 -8.72
C PHE A 215 -0.23 -12.21 -9.75
N VAL A 216 0.02 -13.46 -9.33
CA VAL A 216 -0.06 -14.64 -10.19
C VAL A 216 -1.49 -14.83 -10.71
N ASP A 217 -2.48 -14.71 -9.83
CA ASP A 217 -3.90 -14.81 -10.18
C ASP A 217 -4.29 -13.68 -11.14
N PHE A 218 -3.93 -12.43 -10.82
CA PHE A 218 -4.15 -11.29 -11.70
C PHE A 218 -3.58 -11.52 -13.11
N CYS A 219 -2.31 -11.94 -13.21
CA CYS A 219 -1.66 -12.17 -14.49
C CYS A 219 -2.23 -13.39 -15.23
N THR A 220 -2.63 -14.44 -14.52
CA THR A 220 -3.24 -15.65 -15.11
C THR A 220 -4.63 -15.37 -15.66
N GLU A 221 -5.41 -14.54 -14.99
CA GLU A 221 -6.75 -14.13 -15.43
C GLU A 221 -6.71 -13.11 -16.57
N SER A 222 -5.72 -12.21 -16.56
CA SER A 222 -5.63 -11.11 -17.52
C SER A 222 -4.87 -11.50 -18.80
N CYS A 223 -3.92 -12.42 -18.69
CA CYS A 223 -3.03 -12.81 -19.77
C CYS A 223 -3.07 -14.31 -20.02
N GLY A 224 -2.77 -14.73 -21.26
CA GLY A 224 -2.57 -16.14 -21.58
C GLY A 224 -1.36 -16.73 -20.85
N ALA A 225 -1.28 -18.05 -20.76
CA ALA A 225 -0.17 -18.76 -20.10
C ALA A 225 1.21 -18.37 -20.66
N GLU A 226 1.28 -18.02 -21.95
CA GLU A 226 2.51 -17.58 -22.59
C GLU A 226 3.00 -16.23 -22.06
N ASP A 227 2.12 -15.31 -21.63
CA ASP A 227 2.50 -13.95 -21.19
C ASP A 227 2.42 -13.73 -19.68
N ARG A 228 2.02 -14.75 -18.91
CA ARG A 228 1.91 -14.67 -17.45
C ARG A 228 3.22 -14.20 -16.80
N ASP A 229 4.35 -14.81 -17.16
CA ASP A 229 5.63 -14.47 -16.53
C ASP A 229 6.14 -13.10 -17.00
N LEU A 230 5.83 -12.69 -18.24
CA LEU A 230 6.11 -11.32 -18.70
C LEU A 230 5.28 -10.29 -17.91
N CYS A 231 4.01 -10.58 -17.66
CA CYS A 231 3.13 -9.77 -16.82
C CYS A 231 3.69 -9.59 -15.40
N LEU A 232 4.12 -10.68 -14.75
CA LEU A 232 4.71 -10.63 -13.41
C LEU A 232 6.01 -9.82 -13.37
N GLY A 233 6.91 -10.03 -14.34
CA GLY A 233 8.14 -9.25 -14.45
C GLY A 233 7.89 -7.76 -14.67
N ALA A 234 6.89 -7.42 -15.50
CA ALA A 234 6.51 -6.03 -15.74
C ALA A 234 5.93 -5.36 -14.48
N ILE A 235 5.08 -6.07 -13.71
CA ILE A 235 4.55 -5.55 -12.43
C ILE A 235 5.69 -5.29 -11.45
N TRP A 236 6.60 -6.24 -11.31
CA TRP A 236 7.76 -6.10 -10.45
C TRP A 236 8.62 -4.89 -10.80
N MET A 237 8.91 -4.72 -12.09
CA MET A 237 9.63 -3.57 -12.61
C MET A 237 8.96 -2.25 -12.21
N LEU A 238 7.64 -2.17 -12.36
CA LEU A 238 6.88 -0.96 -12.00
C LEU A 238 6.83 -0.71 -10.50
N SER A 239 6.91 -1.76 -9.70
CA SER A 239 6.88 -1.70 -8.24
C SER A 239 8.24 -1.44 -7.59
N THR A 240 9.25 -1.06 -8.38
CA THR A 240 10.64 -0.86 -7.89
C THR A 240 11.12 -2.07 -7.09
N ASP A 241 10.91 -3.26 -7.65
CA ASP A 241 11.33 -4.56 -7.12
C ASP A 241 10.68 -4.97 -5.79
N ASN A 242 9.65 -4.24 -5.36
CA ASN A 242 8.90 -4.52 -4.15
C ASN A 242 7.40 -4.53 -4.45
N PRO A 243 6.90 -5.60 -5.09
CA PRO A 243 5.49 -5.70 -5.47
C PRO A 243 4.56 -5.60 -4.26
N ASP A 244 4.99 -6.03 -3.08
CA ASP A 244 4.21 -5.87 -1.84
C ASP A 244 3.90 -4.40 -1.51
N LEU A 245 4.75 -3.44 -1.90
CA LEU A 245 4.44 -2.02 -1.73
C LEU A 245 3.29 -1.56 -2.63
N ALA A 246 3.11 -2.20 -3.78
CA ALA A 246 1.97 -1.93 -4.63
C ALA A 246 0.67 -2.34 -3.94
N VAL A 247 0.67 -3.40 -3.14
CA VAL A 247 -0.56 -3.90 -2.52
C VAL A 247 -0.33 -4.20 -1.05
N SER A 248 -0.45 -3.17 -0.22
CA SER A 248 -0.23 -3.29 1.23
C SER A 248 -1.39 -2.72 2.04
N THR A 249 -1.67 -3.37 3.16
CA THR A 249 -2.65 -2.92 4.16
C THR A 249 -2.31 -1.52 4.67
N PRO A 250 -3.29 -0.66 4.99
CA PRO A 250 -2.99 0.69 5.48
C PRO A 250 -2.14 0.71 6.76
N VAL A 251 -2.39 -0.22 7.68
CA VAL A 251 -1.72 -0.34 8.99
C VAL A 251 -1.62 -1.82 9.33
N GLU A 252 -0.41 -2.40 9.24
CA GLU A 252 -0.21 -3.86 9.35
C GLU A 252 -0.55 -4.39 10.75
N GLY A 253 -0.32 -3.58 11.77
CA GLY A 253 -0.65 -3.92 13.15
C GLY A 253 -2.13 -3.75 13.52
N LEU A 254 -3.00 -3.37 12.57
CA LEU A 254 -4.46 -3.33 12.73
C LEU A 254 -5.19 -4.29 11.78
N LEU A 255 -4.69 -4.43 10.56
CA LEU A 255 -5.16 -5.41 9.58
C LEU A 255 -3.93 -6.09 9.00
N SER A 256 -3.77 -7.39 9.28
CA SER A 256 -2.58 -8.12 8.84
C SER A 256 -2.49 -8.11 7.32
N GLN A 257 -1.27 -8.07 6.79
CA GLN A 257 -1.04 -8.13 5.35
C GLN A 257 -1.62 -9.41 4.73
N ALA A 258 -1.58 -10.53 5.46
CA ALA A 258 -2.15 -11.80 5.02
C ALA A 258 -3.68 -11.73 4.88
N ASP A 259 -4.38 -11.15 5.87
CA ASP A 259 -5.83 -10.99 5.80
C ASP A 259 -6.23 -10.02 4.68
N TYR A 260 -5.46 -8.95 4.51
CA TYR A 260 -5.69 -7.97 3.44
C TYR A 260 -5.52 -8.59 2.05
N ILE A 261 -4.43 -9.32 1.78
CA ILE A 261 -4.19 -9.97 0.49
C ILE A 261 -5.28 -11.00 0.16
N ASN A 262 -5.84 -11.67 1.16
CA ASN A 262 -6.90 -12.66 0.97
C ASN A 262 -8.31 -12.06 0.94
N SER A 263 -8.45 -10.73 1.01
CA SER A 263 -9.75 -10.07 1.02
C SER A 263 -10.33 -9.87 -0.38
N PRO A 264 -11.66 -9.83 -0.54
CA PRO A 264 -12.32 -9.46 -1.80
C PRO A 264 -11.84 -8.14 -2.40
N ARG A 265 -11.43 -7.19 -1.56
CA ARG A 265 -10.95 -5.86 -1.96
C ARG A 265 -9.68 -5.89 -2.81
N ILE A 266 -8.81 -6.89 -2.62
CA ILE A 266 -7.42 -6.89 -3.11
C ILE A 266 -7.30 -6.67 -4.63
N SER A 267 -8.23 -7.24 -5.39
CA SER A 267 -8.23 -7.16 -6.86
C SER A 267 -8.42 -5.72 -7.36
N GLY A 268 -9.27 -4.96 -6.69
CA GLY A 268 -9.51 -3.55 -6.98
C GLY A 268 -8.33 -2.66 -6.59
N ASP A 269 -7.74 -2.88 -5.41
CA ASP A 269 -6.57 -2.12 -4.96
C ASP A 269 -5.35 -2.39 -5.84
N LEU A 270 -5.09 -3.65 -6.20
CA LEU A 270 -4.00 -4.01 -7.11
C LEU A 270 -4.13 -3.23 -8.44
N ALA A 271 -5.31 -3.23 -9.04
CA ALA A 271 -5.54 -2.51 -10.28
C ALA A 271 -5.29 -1.00 -10.14
N ARG A 272 -5.73 -0.38 -9.04
CA ARG A 272 -5.48 1.04 -8.76
C ARG A 272 -4.01 1.34 -8.52
N SER A 273 -3.30 0.47 -7.81
CA SER A 273 -1.87 0.62 -7.57
C SER A 273 -1.06 0.54 -8.85
N LEU A 274 -1.36 -0.44 -9.72
CA LEU A 274 -0.72 -0.56 -11.04
C LEU A 274 -1.01 0.67 -11.91
N ASP A 275 -2.25 1.17 -11.90
CA ASP A 275 -2.62 2.42 -12.57
C ASP A 275 -1.88 3.64 -12.00
N ALA A 276 -1.65 3.70 -10.69
CA ALA A 276 -0.90 4.81 -10.09
C ALA A 276 0.60 4.76 -10.43
N LEU A 277 1.18 3.55 -10.50
CA LEU A 277 2.61 3.36 -10.77
C LEU A 277 3.00 3.79 -12.19
N GLN A 278 2.16 3.56 -13.19
CA GLN A 278 2.45 3.97 -14.58
C GLN A 278 2.55 5.49 -14.79
N PHE A 279 1.98 6.31 -13.91
CA PHE A 279 2.04 7.78 -14.01
C PHE A 279 3.19 8.41 -13.22
N ARG A 280 3.92 7.64 -12.39
CA ARG A 280 5.11 8.15 -11.67
C ARG A 280 6.37 8.25 -12.54
N LEU A 281 6.25 7.87 -13.80
CA LEU A 281 7.36 7.65 -14.71
C LEU A 281 7.66 8.95 -15.50
N ASP A 282 8.74 9.64 -15.14
CA ASP A 282 9.31 10.69 -16.01
C ASP A 282 9.99 10.08 -17.25
N GLN A 283 10.53 10.89 -18.17
CA GLN A 283 11.09 10.38 -19.43
C GLN A 283 12.33 9.46 -19.30
N THR A 284 12.89 9.29 -18.09
CA THR A 284 13.98 8.33 -17.79
C THR A 284 13.48 7.03 -17.14
N ALA A 285 12.18 6.91 -16.96
CA ALA A 285 11.56 5.87 -16.17
C ALA A 285 11.25 4.61 -17.01
N PRO A 286 11.03 3.44 -16.37
CA PRO A 286 10.73 2.18 -17.06
C PRO A 286 9.55 2.30 -18.05
N PRO A 287 9.44 1.39 -19.03
CA PRO A 287 8.31 1.39 -19.95
C PRO A 287 6.99 1.21 -19.19
N ARG A 288 5.91 1.86 -19.67
CA ARG A 288 4.59 1.73 -19.03
C ARG A 288 4.09 0.30 -19.19
N LEU A 289 3.22 -0.15 -18.28
CA LEU A 289 2.66 -1.50 -18.35
C LEU A 289 2.05 -1.82 -19.72
N ALA A 290 1.31 -0.86 -20.29
CA ALA A 290 0.69 -0.96 -21.61
C ALA A 290 1.71 -1.11 -22.76
N ASP A 291 2.92 -0.58 -22.59
CA ASP A 291 3.98 -0.65 -23.60
C ASP A 291 4.70 -2.01 -23.58
N VAL A 292 4.63 -2.75 -22.46
CA VAL A 292 5.31 -4.05 -22.26
C VAL A 292 4.35 -5.23 -22.41
N VAL A 293 3.17 -5.14 -21.79
CA VAL A 293 2.25 -6.27 -21.64
C VAL A 293 0.80 -5.77 -21.67
N GLN A 294 0.27 -5.58 -22.89
CA GLN A 294 -1.06 -5.02 -23.12
C GLN A 294 -2.18 -5.79 -22.39
N CYS A 295 -2.10 -7.13 -22.32
CA CYS A 295 -3.11 -7.95 -21.64
C CYS A 295 -3.22 -7.61 -20.14
N ALA A 296 -2.11 -7.30 -19.47
CA ALA A 296 -2.11 -6.89 -18.07
C ALA A 296 -2.78 -5.53 -17.91
N TRP A 297 -2.50 -4.59 -18.82
CA TRP A 297 -3.12 -3.27 -18.81
C TRP A 297 -4.64 -3.34 -19.04
N ASP A 298 -5.10 -4.16 -19.99
CA ASP A 298 -6.53 -4.40 -20.18
C ASP A 298 -7.17 -5.00 -18.92
N GLY A 299 -6.46 -5.92 -18.25
CA GLY A 299 -6.85 -6.48 -16.95
C GLY A 299 -6.98 -5.45 -15.83
N VAL A 300 -6.11 -4.43 -15.80
CA VAL A 300 -6.23 -3.27 -14.88
C VAL A 300 -7.51 -2.50 -15.17
N LEU A 301 -7.77 -2.18 -16.44
CA LEU A 301 -8.95 -1.40 -16.85
C LEU A 301 -10.27 -2.11 -16.50
N VAL A 302 -10.37 -3.41 -16.77
CA VAL A 302 -11.56 -4.22 -16.45
C VAL A 302 -11.83 -4.21 -14.94
N ARG A 303 -10.82 -4.45 -14.10
CA ARG A 303 -11.00 -4.48 -12.64
C ARG A 303 -11.40 -3.12 -12.06
N ARG A 304 -10.84 -2.03 -12.57
CA ARG A 304 -11.26 -0.68 -12.17
C ARG A 304 -12.73 -0.41 -12.45
N GLN A 305 -13.22 -0.86 -13.62
CA GLN A 305 -14.63 -0.74 -13.98
C GLN A 305 -15.52 -1.62 -13.10
N ALA A 306 -15.09 -2.84 -12.80
CA ALA A 306 -15.82 -3.75 -11.92
C ALA A 306 -15.95 -3.20 -10.50
N SER A 307 -14.86 -2.67 -9.92
CA SER A 307 -14.91 -2.00 -8.61
C SER A 307 -15.87 -0.81 -8.58
N SER A 308 -16.01 -0.10 -9.70
CA SER A 308 -16.92 1.05 -9.80
C SER A 308 -18.41 0.65 -9.91
N SER A 309 -18.67 -0.61 -10.26
CA SER A 309 -20.02 -1.14 -10.48
C SER A 309 -20.57 -1.83 -9.23
N ALA A 310 -19.71 -2.39 -8.39
CA ALA A 310 -20.10 -3.05 -7.14
C ALA A 310 -20.62 -2.07 -6.07
N SER A 311 -20.27 -0.79 -6.18
CA SER A 311 -20.64 0.24 -5.21
C SER A 311 -21.96 0.98 -5.52
N GLN A 312 -22.71 0.57 -6.56
CA GLN A 312 -24.01 1.13 -6.95
C GLN A 312 -25.16 0.25 -6.48
#